data_AF-A0A060HH34-F1
#
_entry.id   AF-A0A060HH34-F1
#
_cell.length_a   1.000
_cell.length_b   1.000
_cell.length_c   1.000
_cell.angle_alpha   90.00
_cell.angle_beta   90.00
_cell.angle_gamma   90.00
#
_symmetry.space_group_name_H-M   'P 1'
#
loop_
_entity.id
_entity.type
_entity.pdbx_description
1 polymer ?
#
loop_
_entity_poly.entity_id
_entity_poly.type
_entity_poly.pdbx_seq_one_letter_code
_entity_poly.pdbx_strand_id
1 'polypeptide(L)'
;MAFAAHAFLYRRRALARVAQAAEKLRCNICDVTVDTAGAKEHSASRDHALKKQKLEGDLKEMRASGKYGHDSSVVVQWAASIQ
;
A
#
# COMPACT_ATOMS: atom_id res chain seq x y z
N MET A 1 7.96 -49.10 -1.43
CA MET A 1 8.33 -47.77 -1.94
C MET A 1 7.28 -46.70 -1.62
N ALA A 2 6.86 -46.56 -0.35
CA ALA A 2 5.79 -45.61 0.05
C ALA A 2 6.32 -44.33 0.74
N PHE A 3 7.55 -44.36 1.26
CA PHE A 3 8.13 -43.26 2.03
C PHE A 3 8.58 -42.06 1.18
N ALA A 4 8.97 -42.29 -0.08
CA ALA A 4 9.45 -41.25 -0.98
C ALA A 4 8.32 -40.31 -1.45
N ALA A 5 7.12 -40.85 -1.70
CA ALA A 5 5.96 -40.07 -2.13
C ALA A 5 5.47 -39.11 -1.03
N HIS A 6 5.53 -39.54 0.23
CA HIS A 6 5.10 -38.73 1.37
C HIS A 6 6.05 -37.56 1.63
N ALA A 7 7.37 -37.78 1.53
CA ALA A 7 8.37 -36.72 1.62
C ALA A 7 8.27 -35.70 0.47
N PHE A 8 7.94 -36.15 -0.74
CA PHE A 8 7.76 -35.29 -1.91
C PHE A 8 6.56 -34.35 -1.78
N LEU A 9 5.42 -34.85 -1.27
CA LEU A 9 4.23 -34.05 -1.01
C LEU A 9 4.45 -33.04 0.13
N TYR A 10 5.16 -33.43 1.18
CA TYR A 10 5.52 -32.52 2.28
C TYR A 10 6.41 -31.36 1.81
N ARG A 11 7.40 -31.65 0.95
CA ARG A 11 8.33 -30.64 0.41
C ARG A 11 7.63 -29.65 -0.52
N ARG A 12 6.66 -30.09 -1.34
CA ARG A 12 5.81 -29.18 -2.16
C ARG A 12 4.92 -28.28 -1.31
N ARG A 13 4.33 -28.79 -0.22
CA ARG A 13 3.52 -27.98 0.72
C ARG A 13 4.36 -26.96 1.48
N ALA A 14 5.58 -27.32 1.88
CA ALA A 14 6.50 -26.40 2.54
C ALA A 14 6.97 -25.28 1.59
N LEU A 15 7.31 -25.61 0.34
CA LEU A 15 7.71 -24.61 -0.67
C LEU A 15 6.55 -23.68 -1.07
N ALA A 16 5.30 -24.16 -1.10
CA ALA A 16 4.13 -23.33 -1.32
C ALA A 16 3.87 -22.33 -0.17
N ARG A 17 4.26 -22.66 1.08
CA ARG A 17 4.16 -21.74 2.23
C ARG A 17 5.29 -20.72 2.28
N VAL A 18 6.48 -21.05 1.76
CA VAL A 18 7.65 -20.16 1.74
C VAL A 18 7.61 -19.14 0.59
N ALA A 19 6.80 -19.38 -0.44
CA ALA A 19 6.65 -18.45 -1.59
C ALA A 19 5.65 -17.29 -1.36
N GLN A 20 4.96 -17.24 -0.22
CA GLN A 20 4.26 -16.02 0.24
C GLN A 20 5.12 -15.34 1.32
N ALA A 21 6.25 -14.75 0.91
CA ALA A 21 6.59 -13.50 1.57
C ALA A 21 5.40 -12.58 1.27
N ALA A 22 4.55 -12.32 2.27
CA ALA A 22 3.44 -11.39 2.11
C ALA A 22 4.07 -10.06 1.73
N GLU A 23 4.06 -9.74 0.43
CA GLU A 23 4.47 -8.43 -0.05
C GLU A 23 3.60 -7.42 0.70
N LYS A 24 4.26 -6.40 1.24
CA LYS A 24 3.62 -5.38 2.06
C LYS A 24 3.56 -4.10 1.26
N LEU A 25 2.37 -3.51 1.20
CA LEU A 25 2.11 -2.24 0.52
C LEU A 25 1.80 -1.17 1.55
N ARG A 26 2.38 0.01 1.39
CA ARG A 26 2.00 1.18 2.18
C ARG A 26 0.78 1.85 1.55
N CYS A 27 -0.26 2.06 2.34
CA CYS A 27 -1.38 2.91 1.97
C CYS A 27 -1.10 4.36 2.37
N ASN A 28 -0.89 5.24 1.39
CA ASN A 28 -0.59 6.65 1.64
C ASN A 28 -1.78 7.46 2.15
N ILE A 29 -3.02 6.97 1.96
CA ILE A 29 -4.25 7.63 2.46
C ILE A 29 -4.42 7.37 3.96
N CYS A 30 -4.14 6.14 4.39
CA CYS A 30 -4.34 5.70 5.77
C CYS A 30 -3.07 5.75 6.61
N ASP A 31 -1.91 5.94 5.97
CA ASP A 31 -0.56 5.85 6.51
C ASP A 31 -0.26 4.55 7.28
N VAL A 32 -0.69 3.43 6.71
CA VAL A 32 -0.49 2.09 7.28
C VAL A 32 0.08 1.14 6.24
N THR A 33 0.78 0.12 6.71
CA THR A 33 1.25 -0.98 5.85
C THR A 33 0.23 -2.11 5.87
N VAL A 34 -0.17 -2.57 4.71
CA VAL A 34 -1.14 -3.66 4.51
C VAL A 34 -0.50 -4.76 3.68
N ASP A 35 -0.89 -6.01 3.92
CA ASP A 35 -0.45 -7.11 3.05
C ASP A 35 -1.10 -6.97 1.67
N THR A 36 -0.35 -7.28 0.61
CA THR A 36 -0.83 -7.19 -0.79
C THR A 36 -2.13 -7.99 -0.98
N ALA A 37 -2.26 -9.14 -0.34
CA ALA A 37 -3.47 -9.95 -0.37
C ALA A 37 -4.69 -9.24 0.25
N GLY A 38 -4.48 -8.44 1.31
CA GLY A 38 -5.51 -7.67 2.00
C GLY A 38 -5.73 -6.26 1.45
N ALA A 39 -4.90 -5.80 0.50
CA ALA A 39 -4.95 -4.43 -0.02
C ALA A 39 -6.30 -4.08 -0.65
N LYS A 40 -6.93 -5.03 -1.36
CA LYS A 40 -8.24 -4.84 -1.98
C LYS A 40 -9.33 -4.62 -0.93
N GLU A 41 -9.37 -5.46 0.09
CA GLU A 41 -10.32 -5.32 1.20
C GLU A 41 -10.09 -4.03 1.99
N HIS A 42 -8.83 -3.71 2.29
CA HIS A 42 -8.46 -2.45 2.92
C HIS A 42 -8.97 -1.23 2.12
N SER A 43 -8.77 -1.21 0.79
CA SER A 43 -9.22 -0.11 -0.07
C SER A 43 -10.75 0.04 -0.13
N ALA A 44 -11.49 -1.05 0.09
CA ALA A 44 -12.94 -1.07 0.14
C ALA A 44 -13.52 -0.77 1.54
N SER A 45 -12.65 -0.66 2.56
CA SER A 45 -13.09 -0.38 3.93
C SER A 45 -13.70 1.02 4.06
N ARG A 46 -14.70 1.14 4.93
CA ARG A 46 -15.36 2.41 5.23
C ARG A 46 -14.36 3.47 5.71
N ASP A 47 -13.40 3.08 6.53
CA ASP A 47 -12.40 3.99 7.09
C ASP A 47 -11.48 4.55 6.01
N HIS A 48 -11.08 3.72 5.04
CA HIS A 48 -10.32 4.16 3.89
C HIS A 48 -11.13 5.15 3.04
N ALA A 49 -12.41 4.86 2.79
CA ALA A 49 -13.30 5.74 2.02
C ALA A 49 -13.49 7.11 2.69
N LEU A 50 -13.68 7.14 4.01
CA LEU A 50 -13.83 8.40 4.77
C LEU A 50 -12.55 9.24 4.74
N LYS A 51 -11.38 8.61 4.96
CA LYS A 51 -10.09 9.31 4.88
C LYS A 51 -9.83 9.84 3.47
N LYS A 52 -10.14 9.05 2.43
CA LYS A 52 -10.04 9.48 1.03
C LYS A 52 -10.91 10.69 0.75
N GLN A 53 -12.18 10.65 1.15
CA GLN A 53 -13.11 11.77 0.95
C GLN A 53 -12.64 13.04 1.65
N LYS A 54 -12.13 12.92 2.89
CA LYS A 54 -11.57 14.06 3.63
C LYS A 54 -10.39 14.68 2.87
N LEU A 55 -9.42 13.87 2.45
CA LEU A 55 -8.25 14.35 1.69
C LEU A 55 -8.66 15.03 0.37
N GLU A 56 -9.64 14.48 -0.34
CA GLU A 56 -10.18 15.10 -1.56
C GLU A 56 -10.84 16.46 -1.27
N GLY A 57 -11.56 16.57 -0.15
CA GLY A 57 -12.13 17.83 0.35
C GLY A 57 -11.05 18.86 0.67
N ASP A 58 -10.06 18.47 1.48
CA ASP A 58 -8.93 19.32 1.88
C ASP A 58 -8.16 19.81 0.63
N LEU A 59 -7.92 18.94 -0.35
CA LEU A 59 -7.27 19.30 -1.62
C LEU A 59 -8.11 20.28 -2.44
N LYS A 60 -9.44 20.11 -2.48
CA LYS A 60 -10.33 21.02 -3.17
C LYS A 60 -10.36 22.39 -2.51
N GLU A 61 -10.40 22.44 -1.18
CA GLU A 61 -10.32 23.68 -0.41
C GLU A 61 -8.98 24.38 -0.64
N MET A 62 -7.87 23.66 -0.57
CA MET A 62 -6.54 24.22 -0.86
C MET A 62 -6.47 24.84 -2.25
N ARG A 63 -6.99 24.15 -3.28
CA ARG A 63 -7.06 24.70 -4.65
C ARG A 63 -7.95 25.95 -4.75
N ALA A 64 -9.12 25.93 -4.10
CA ALA A 64 -10.04 27.05 -4.11
C ALA A 64 -9.50 28.27 -3.34
N SER A 65 -8.73 28.04 -2.28
CA SER A 65 -8.20 29.11 -1.44
C SER A 65 -7.14 29.97 -2.13
N GLY A 66 -6.56 29.51 -3.25
CA GLY A 66 -5.51 30.25 -3.98
C GLY A 66 -4.25 30.54 -3.16
N LYS A 67 -4.16 30.07 -1.91
CA LYS A 67 -3.05 30.32 -0.98
C LYS A 67 -1.79 29.55 -1.33
N TYR A 68 -1.86 28.64 -2.32
CA TYR A 68 -0.70 27.99 -2.90
C TYR A 68 0.04 28.95 -3.85
N GLY A 69 0.34 30.15 -3.34
CA GLY A 69 1.21 31.11 -3.98
C GLY A 69 2.63 30.59 -3.90
N HIS A 70 3.04 29.86 -4.92
CA HIS A 70 4.46 29.63 -5.22
C HIS A 70 5.22 28.83 -4.15
N ASP A 71 4.71 27.68 -3.72
CA ASP A 71 5.48 26.76 -2.89
C ASP A 71 6.48 25.95 -3.74
N SER A 72 7.51 26.64 -4.23
CA SER A 72 8.64 26.01 -4.91
C SER A 72 9.40 25.06 -3.99
N SER A 73 9.19 25.10 -2.67
CA SER A 73 9.85 24.22 -1.71
C SER A 73 9.43 22.75 -1.89
N VAL A 74 8.15 22.49 -2.20
CA VAL A 74 7.64 21.12 -2.37
C VAL A 74 8.15 20.48 -3.67
N VAL A 75 8.18 21.23 -4.78
CA VAL A 75 8.70 20.73 -6.07
C VAL A 75 10.22 20.50 -5.99
N VAL A 76 10.94 21.42 -5.35
CA VAL A 76 12.41 21.31 -5.17
C VAL A 76 12.77 20.14 -4.23
N GLN A 77 12.04 19.94 -3.13
CA GLN A 77 12.28 18.82 -2.22
C GLN A 77 11.95 17.46 -2.86
N TRP A 78 10.88 17.38 -3.67
CA TRP A 78 10.56 16.15 -4.36
C TRP A 78 11.61 15.80 -5.42
N ALA A 79 12.06 16.77 -6.22
CA ALA A 79 13.12 16.56 -7.21
C ALA A 79 14.45 16.10 -6.59
N ALA A 80 14.82 16.66 -5.44
CA ALA A 80 16.03 16.26 -4.70
C ALA A 80 15.93 14.85 -4.09
N SER A 81 14.72 14.36 -3.80
CA SER A 81 14.50 13.03 -3.21
C SER A 81 14.52 11.86 -4.21
N ILE A 82 14.58 12.16 -5.52
CA ILE A 82 14.58 11.18 -6.61
C ILE A 82 16.02 10.96 -7.18
N GLN A 83 17.02 11.69 -6.69
CA GLN A 83 18.45 11.48 -6.99
C GLN A 83 19.09 10.50 -6.01
#